data_AF-A0A0C4E5H8-F1
#
_entry.id   AF-A0A0C4E5H8-F1
#
_cell.length_a   1.000
_cell.length_b   1.000
_cell.length_c   1.000
_cell.angle_alpha   90.00
_cell.angle_beta   90.00
_cell.angle_gamma   90.00
#
_symmetry.space_group_name_H-M   'P 1'
#
loop_
_entity.id
_entity.type
_entity.pdbx_description
1 polymer ?
#
loop_
_entity_poly.entity_id
_entity_poly.type
_entity_poly.pdbx_seq_one_letter_code
_entity_poly.pdbx_strand_id
1 'polypeptide(L)'
;MLSARTAPSAKKSFAFALDDTPLGRYVRLFDIPGTLSGGILRLNRDLPSLPGGGHFEIEGDVIRPLEACPKPPEPLGDDSEDTTDLISLLPVIDVDASKHFVKKPKYRSEITNLLRLQGGSCPGTRCSPHLVHLGASTTGGLVFEKFETRGHILGRFSTLATYKRWLLHLLDALATMHAAGIVHRDLRVENMLFGEDGQRLVVCDLEGRWGQRVAPEVAWEGGPEDSGWSERSDVYDAGACIKGMVYANAPITPQVEWPVPEPLRREVEACMRESPEARPIVGELREMVEAIDVFG
;
A
#
# COMPACT_ATOMS: atom_id res chain seq x y z
N MET A 1 -5.01 -0.80 17.26
CA MET A 1 -5.00 -0.44 15.82
C MET A 1 -3.86 0.57 15.59
N LEU A 2 -2.86 0.24 14.78
CA LEU A 2 -1.71 1.11 14.50
C LEU A 2 -2.15 2.22 13.54
N SER A 3 -2.06 3.50 13.94
CA SER A 3 -2.33 4.64 13.05
C SER A 3 -1.15 5.60 13.12
N ALA A 4 -0.31 5.59 12.08
CA ALA A 4 0.71 6.60 11.90
C ALA A 4 0.04 7.93 11.50
N ARG A 5 0.39 9.02 12.17
CA ARG A 5 -0.07 10.37 11.80
C ARG A 5 1.11 11.30 11.66
N THR A 6 1.34 11.78 10.45
CA THR A 6 2.31 12.84 10.17
C THR A 6 1.67 14.20 10.45
N ALA A 7 2.15 14.91 11.47
CA ALA A 7 1.87 16.34 11.63
C ALA A 7 2.87 17.16 10.79
N PRO A 8 2.51 18.37 10.32
CA PRO A 8 3.34 19.19 9.42
C PRO A 8 4.53 19.90 10.12
N SER A 9 4.92 19.48 11.33
CA SER A 9 6.12 20.00 11.98
C SER A 9 7.37 19.28 11.47
N ALA A 10 8.54 19.93 11.56
CA ALA A 10 9.84 19.39 11.15
C ALA A 10 10.26 18.08 11.86
N LYS A 11 9.44 17.56 12.79
CA LYS A 11 9.66 16.33 13.56
C LYS A 11 8.46 15.39 13.39
N LYS A 12 8.66 14.24 12.75
CA LYS A 12 7.60 13.24 12.52
C LYS A 12 7.32 12.45 13.81
N SER A 13 6.05 12.32 14.19
CA SER A 13 5.59 11.57 15.37
C SER A 13 4.67 10.40 15.00
N PHE A 14 4.65 9.35 15.82
CA PHE A 14 3.82 8.16 15.70
C PHE A 14 2.93 8.01 16.91
N ALA A 15 1.73 7.46 16.74
CA ALA A 15 0.77 7.27 17.82
C ALA A 15 0.35 5.80 17.93
N PHE A 16 0.40 5.26 19.14
CA PHE A 16 0.03 3.89 19.46
C PHE A 16 -1.03 3.89 20.56
N ALA A 17 -2.06 3.06 20.38
CA ALA A 17 -3.01 2.72 21.43
C ALA A 17 -2.88 1.22 21.73
N LEU A 18 -2.48 0.89 22.96
CA LEU A 18 -2.45 -0.48 23.49
C LEU A 18 -3.73 -0.70 24.29
N ASP A 19 -4.54 -1.69 23.89
CA ASP A 19 -5.79 -2.03 24.55
C ASP A 19 -5.70 -3.38 25.23
N ASP A 20 -6.07 -3.41 26.52
CA ASP A 20 -6.72 -4.55 27.18
C ASP A 20 -7.53 -4.00 28.38
N THR A 21 -8.50 -3.11 28.12
CA THR A 21 -9.47 -2.40 29.03
C THR A 21 -9.10 -0.97 29.50
N PRO A 22 -9.94 -0.27 30.29
CA PRO A 22 -11.04 0.60 29.84
C PRO A 22 -10.67 2.03 29.40
N LEU A 23 -9.39 2.37 29.27
CA LEU A 23 -8.97 3.68 28.71
C LEU A 23 -7.92 3.58 27.60
N GLY A 24 -7.34 2.40 27.37
CA GLY A 24 -6.21 2.23 26.47
C GLY A 24 -4.99 3.05 26.92
N ARG A 25 -3.80 2.73 26.43
CA ARG A 25 -2.62 3.58 26.64
C ARG A 25 -2.20 4.25 25.33
N TYR A 26 -2.35 5.57 25.25
CA TYR A 26 -1.80 6.39 24.19
C TYR A 26 -0.30 6.65 24.41
N VAL A 27 0.52 6.26 23.44
CA VAL A 27 1.94 6.60 23.39
C VAL A 27 2.25 7.34 22.10
N ARG A 28 2.88 8.51 22.19
CA ARG A 28 3.42 9.23 21.03
C ARG A 28 4.94 9.07 20.95
N LEU A 29 5.47 8.59 19.84
CA LEU A 29 6.92 8.43 19.63
C LEU A 29 7.41 9.38 18.54
N PHE A 30 8.49 10.11 18.76
CA PHE A 30 9.16 10.87 17.71
C PHE A 30 10.30 10.06 17.11
N ASP A 31 10.42 10.03 15.78
CA ASP A 31 11.51 9.29 15.15
C ASP A 31 12.81 10.10 15.17
N ILE A 32 13.71 9.74 16.08
CA ILE A 32 15.04 10.32 16.20
C ILE A 32 16.04 9.15 16.18
N PRO A 33 16.81 8.96 15.10
CA PRO A 33 17.80 7.88 15.02
C PRO A 33 18.82 7.92 16.16
N GLY A 34 19.21 6.76 16.67
CA GLY A 34 20.20 6.62 17.75
C GLY A 34 19.68 6.82 19.17
N THR A 35 18.39 7.16 19.35
CA THR A 35 17.77 7.37 20.68
C THR A 35 16.83 6.25 21.10
N LEU A 36 16.26 6.33 22.30
CA LEU A 36 15.20 5.44 22.79
C LEU A 36 14.00 5.41 21.84
N SER A 37 13.41 6.55 21.51
CA SER A 37 12.22 6.62 20.65
C SER A 37 12.48 6.04 19.26
N GLY A 38 13.65 6.31 18.66
CA GLY A 38 14.06 5.72 17.40
C GLY A 38 14.34 4.21 17.48
N GLY A 39 14.92 3.74 18.59
CA GLY A 39 15.15 2.32 18.84
C GLY A 39 13.85 1.52 18.99
N ILE A 40 12.83 2.10 19.63
CA ILE A 40 11.50 1.49 19.77
C ILE A 40 10.82 1.36 18.41
N LEU A 41 10.82 2.42 17.60
CA LEU A 41 10.23 2.40 16.24
C LEU A 41 10.91 1.40 15.30
N ARG A 42 12.16 1.04 15.58
CA ARG A 42 12.95 0.04 14.85
C ARG A 42 12.87 -1.37 15.46
N LEU A 43 12.02 -1.57 16.48
CA LEU A 43 11.88 -2.84 17.21
C LEU A 43 13.19 -3.33 17.86
N ASN A 44 14.14 -2.42 18.11
CA ASN A 44 15.41 -2.70 18.78
C ASN A 44 15.36 -2.46 20.29
N ARG A 45 14.29 -1.83 20.78
CA ARG A 45 14.05 -1.52 22.21
C ARG A 45 12.58 -1.67 22.53
N ASP A 46 12.28 -2.11 23.74
CA ASP A 46 10.92 -2.17 24.26
C ASP A 46 10.40 -0.79 24.69
N LEU A 47 9.08 -0.63 24.67
CA LEU A 47 8.41 0.50 25.29
C LEU A 47 8.69 0.51 26.81
N PRO A 48 9.11 1.64 27.40
CA PRO A 48 9.38 1.71 28.82
C PRO A 48 8.10 1.53 29.66
N SER A 49 8.23 0.79 30.77
CA SER A 49 7.18 0.65 31.77
C SER A 49 7.13 1.90 32.66
N LEU A 50 6.10 2.74 32.49
CA LEU A 50 5.90 3.91 33.36
C LEU A 50 5.07 3.56 34.59
N PRO A 51 5.49 4.00 35.80
CA PRO A 51 4.68 3.88 37.01
C PRO A 51 3.34 4.60 36.83
N GLY A 52 2.22 3.93 37.14
CA GLY A 52 0.88 4.53 37.08
C GLY A 52 0.16 4.42 35.73
N GLY A 53 0.82 3.92 34.68
CA GLY A 53 0.17 3.42 33.47
C GLY A 53 -0.56 4.42 32.55
N GLY A 54 -0.27 5.72 32.68
CA GLY A 54 -0.88 6.81 31.91
C GLY A 54 -0.38 6.98 30.46
N HIS A 55 -0.90 7.99 29.77
CA HIS A 55 -0.48 8.38 28.44
C HIS A 55 0.84 9.14 28.47
N PHE A 56 1.68 9.01 27.44
CA PHE A 56 2.96 9.70 27.39
C PHE A 56 3.49 9.86 25.96
N GLU A 57 4.48 10.72 25.82
CA GLU A 57 5.28 10.84 24.60
C GLU A 57 6.76 10.58 24.87
N ILE A 58 7.47 10.05 23.87
CA ILE A 58 8.93 9.87 23.88
C ILE A 58 9.53 10.63 22.70
N GLU A 59 10.28 11.68 23.01
CA GLU A 59 11.05 12.45 22.04
C GLU A 59 12.55 12.25 22.27
N GLY A 60 13.20 11.48 21.41
CA GLY A 60 14.60 11.16 21.59
C GLY A 60 14.77 10.18 22.75
N ASP A 61 15.45 10.61 23.79
CA ASP A 61 15.60 9.88 25.06
C ASP A 61 14.72 10.46 26.18
N VAL A 62 13.91 11.48 25.89
CA VAL A 62 13.08 12.19 26.86
C VAL A 62 11.66 11.65 26.85
N ILE A 63 11.15 11.26 28.02
CA ILE A 63 9.77 10.80 28.23
C ILE A 63 8.97 11.89 28.93
N ARG A 64 7.79 12.26 28.40
CA ARG A 64 6.88 13.24 29.00
C ARG A 64 5.48 12.65 29.18
N PRO A 65 4.83 12.84 30.33
CA PRO A 65 3.43 12.43 30.50
C PRO A 65 2.50 13.28 29.61
N LEU A 66 1.42 12.67 29.13
CA LEU A 66 0.35 13.36 28.42
C LEU A 66 -0.88 13.38 29.32
N GLU A 67 -1.41 14.58 29.58
CA GLU A 67 -2.58 14.76 30.47
C GLU A 67 -3.87 14.19 29.87
N ALA A 68 -3.98 14.13 28.53
CA ALA A 68 -5.15 13.60 27.84
C ALA A 68 -4.75 12.86 26.55
N CYS A 69 -5.51 11.82 26.23
CA CYS A 69 -5.46 11.19 24.92
C CYS A 69 -5.99 12.18 23.87
N PRO A 70 -5.26 12.44 22.77
CA PRO A 70 -5.79 13.25 21.67
C PRO A 70 -7.11 12.66 21.18
N LYS A 71 -8.11 13.53 20.96
CA LYS A 71 -9.39 13.08 20.40
C LYS A 71 -9.14 12.34 19.08
N PRO A 72 -9.77 11.18 18.84
CA PRO A 72 -9.80 10.62 17.51
C PRO A 72 -10.36 11.69 16.55
N PRO A 73 -9.87 11.75 15.31
CA PRO A 73 -10.36 12.69 14.32
C PRO A 73 -11.84 12.40 14.15
N GLU A 74 -12.60 13.45 13.87
CA GLU A 74 -13.99 13.26 13.53
C GLU A 74 -14.07 12.29 12.33
N PRO A 75 -14.97 11.30 12.38
CA PRO A 75 -15.15 10.42 11.25
C PRO A 75 -15.44 11.28 10.02
N LEU A 76 -14.63 11.09 8.97
CA LEU A 76 -14.94 11.69 7.68
C LEU A 76 -16.35 11.25 7.28
N GLY A 77 -17.18 12.19 6.82
CA GLY A 77 -18.51 11.86 6.32
C GLY A 77 -18.42 10.81 5.20
N ASP A 78 -19.45 9.96 5.08
CA ASP A 78 -19.52 9.00 3.97
C ASP A 78 -19.58 9.75 2.65
N ASP A 79 -18.49 9.67 1.88
CA ASP A 79 -18.33 10.29 0.57
C ASP A 79 -18.55 9.29 -0.59
N SER A 80 -19.21 8.15 -0.30
CA SER A 80 -19.54 7.14 -1.31
C SER A 80 -20.46 7.72 -2.39
N GLU A 81 -20.19 7.36 -3.64
CA GLU A 81 -21.01 7.70 -4.79
C GLU A 81 -22.09 6.64 -5.03
N ASP A 82 -23.19 7.04 -5.69
CA ASP A 82 -24.12 6.05 -6.24
C ASP A 82 -23.44 5.30 -7.40
N THR A 83 -23.38 3.98 -7.26
CA THR A 83 -22.72 3.04 -8.17
C THR A 83 -23.71 1.99 -8.70
N THR A 84 -25.00 2.13 -8.40
CA THR A 84 -26.05 1.12 -8.63
C THR A 84 -26.17 0.73 -10.11
N ASP A 85 -26.14 1.72 -11.01
CA ASP A 85 -26.18 1.52 -12.45
C ASP A 85 -24.96 0.73 -12.97
N LEU A 86 -23.75 1.02 -12.49
CA LEU A 86 -22.54 0.31 -12.90
C LEU A 86 -22.50 -1.13 -12.37
N ILE A 87 -22.97 -1.35 -11.15
CA ILE A 87 -23.06 -2.70 -10.56
C ILE A 87 -24.06 -3.55 -11.32
N SER A 88 -25.15 -2.96 -11.80
CA SER A 88 -26.14 -3.68 -12.61
C SER A 88 -25.59 -4.22 -13.94
N LEU A 89 -24.43 -3.71 -14.39
CA LEU A 89 -23.73 -4.21 -15.58
C LEU A 89 -22.84 -5.42 -15.30
N LEU A 90 -22.63 -5.78 -14.03
CA LEU A 90 -21.72 -6.85 -13.63
C LEU A 90 -22.45 -8.19 -13.53
N PRO A 91 -21.76 -9.30 -13.84
CA PRO A 91 -22.33 -10.63 -13.64
C PRO A 91 -22.58 -10.85 -12.14
N VAL A 92 -23.76 -11.34 -11.80
CA VAL A 92 -24.09 -11.73 -10.43
C VAL A 92 -23.38 -13.04 -10.11
N ILE A 93 -22.59 -13.03 -9.04
CA ILE A 93 -21.81 -14.17 -8.55
C ILE A 93 -22.42 -14.66 -7.23
N ASP A 94 -22.60 -15.97 -7.12
CA ASP A 94 -22.92 -16.60 -5.84
C ASP A 94 -21.67 -16.62 -4.94
N VAL A 95 -21.76 -15.95 -3.79
CA VAL A 95 -20.59 -15.63 -2.98
C VAL A 95 -20.18 -16.83 -2.12
N ASP A 96 -19.18 -17.57 -2.60
CA ASP A 96 -18.39 -18.50 -1.79
C ASP A 96 -17.30 -17.76 -0.97
N ALA A 97 -17.47 -17.64 0.35
CA ALA A 97 -16.53 -16.94 1.24
C ALA A 97 -15.11 -17.55 1.28
N SER A 98 -14.94 -18.80 0.83
CA SER A 98 -13.61 -19.43 0.71
C SER A 98 -12.87 -18.99 -0.55
N LYS A 99 -13.59 -18.58 -1.60
CA LYS A 99 -13.04 -18.21 -2.92
C LYS A 99 -13.18 -16.74 -3.27
N HIS A 100 -14.06 -16.03 -2.58
CA HIS A 100 -14.42 -14.66 -2.91
C HIS A 100 -14.16 -13.69 -1.77
N PHE A 101 -13.80 -12.48 -2.16
CA PHE A 101 -13.75 -11.30 -1.32
C PHE A 101 -14.84 -10.32 -1.79
N VAL A 102 -15.63 -9.81 -0.85
CA VAL A 102 -16.70 -8.84 -1.16
C VAL A 102 -16.34 -7.49 -0.56
N LYS A 103 -16.35 -6.45 -1.41
CA LYS A 103 -16.08 -5.06 -1.03
C LYS A 103 -17.34 -4.22 -1.26
N LYS A 104 -17.61 -3.27 -0.36
CA LYS A 104 -18.65 -2.26 -0.61
C LYS A 104 -18.13 -1.31 -1.71
N PRO A 105 -18.89 -1.07 -2.79
CA PRO A 105 -18.52 -0.10 -3.81
C PRO A 105 -18.49 1.31 -3.19
N LYS A 106 -17.43 2.07 -3.47
CA LYS A 106 -17.25 3.41 -2.92
C LYS A 106 -17.28 4.50 -3.99
N TYR A 107 -16.49 4.34 -5.05
CA TYR A 107 -16.39 5.32 -6.13
C TYR A 107 -16.65 4.67 -7.49
N ARG A 108 -17.30 5.42 -8.38
CA ARG A 108 -17.60 4.96 -9.75
C ARG A 108 -16.33 4.72 -10.57
N SER A 109 -15.26 5.46 -10.26
CA SER A 109 -13.96 5.33 -10.93
C SER A 109 -13.39 3.92 -10.81
N GLU A 110 -13.52 3.27 -9.64
CA GLU A 110 -13.03 1.91 -9.42
C GLU A 110 -13.69 0.92 -10.37
N ILE A 111 -15.03 0.92 -10.42
CA ILE A 111 -15.79 0.02 -11.29
C ILE A 111 -15.50 0.31 -12.77
N THR A 112 -15.41 1.59 -13.14
CA THR A 112 -15.11 2.01 -14.51
C THR A 112 -13.71 1.56 -14.95
N ASN A 113 -12.71 1.71 -14.09
CA ASN A 113 -11.34 1.26 -14.34
C ASN A 113 -11.28 -0.27 -14.48
N LEU A 114 -11.93 -1.00 -13.58
CA LEU A 114 -12.02 -2.46 -13.65
C LEU A 114 -12.73 -2.96 -14.90
N LEU A 115 -13.78 -2.28 -15.37
CA LEU A 115 -14.45 -2.59 -16.63
C LEU A 115 -13.53 -2.36 -17.84
N ARG A 116 -12.79 -1.24 -17.87
CA ARG A 116 -11.80 -0.96 -18.93
C ARG A 116 -10.75 -2.05 -19.04
N LEU A 117 -10.24 -2.53 -17.90
CA LEU A 117 -9.24 -3.61 -17.82
C LEU A 117 -9.82 -5.01 -18.14
N GLN A 118 -11.11 -5.09 -18.44
CA GLN A 118 -11.82 -6.28 -18.93
C GLN A 118 -12.34 -6.11 -20.36
N GLY A 119 -11.79 -5.16 -21.12
CA GLY A 119 -12.24 -4.89 -22.49
C GLY A 119 -13.52 -4.07 -22.58
N GLY A 120 -13.89 -3.38 -21.50
CA GLY A 120 -15.01 -2.44 -21.44
C GLY A 120 -16.34 -3.03 -20.95
N SER A 121 -16.42 -4.34 -20.72
CA SER A 121 -17.61 -5.01 -20.19
C SER A 121 -17.25 -6.12 -19.20
N CYS A 122 -18.22 -6.55 -18.41
CA CYS A 122 -18.09 -7.75 -17.58
C CYS A 122 -19.35 -8.61 -17.74
N PRO A 123 -19.24 -9.91 -18.07
CA PRO A 123 -18.00 -10.61 -18.41
C PRO A 123 -17.39 -10.04 -19.71
N GLY A 124 -16.07 -9.91 -19.70
CA GLY A 124 -15.28 -9.40 -20.82
C GLY A 124 -13.91 -10.08 -20.87
N THR A 125 -13.04 -9.66 -21.79
CA THR A 125 -11.69 -10.23 -21.92
C THR A 125 -10.74 -9.53 -20.95
N ARG A 126 -10.27 -10.25 -19.94
CA ARG A 126 -9.26 -9.73 -19.01
C ARG A 126 -8.00 -9.33 -19.77
N CYS A 127 -7.55 -8.09 -19.59
CA CYS A 127 -6.35 -7.57 -20.25
C CYS A 127 -5.05 -8.13 -19.63
N SER A 128 -5.08 -8.55 -18.36
CA SER A 128 -3.93 -9.19 -17.69
C SER A 128 -4.37 -10.17 -16.59
N PRO A 129 -3.67 -11.31 -16.42
CA PRO A 129 -3.92 -12.24 -15.31
C PRO A 129 -3.43 -11.70 -13.95
N HIS A 130 -2.70 -10.58 -13.93
CA HIS A 130 -2.16 -9.92 -12.74
C HIS A 130 -3.04 -8.78 -12.22
N LEU A 131 -4.29 -8.74 -12.70
CA LEU A 131 -5.34 -7.81 -12.27
C LEU A 131 -6.51 -8.60 -11.69
N VAL A 132 -7.21 -8.01 -10.71
CA VAL A 132 -8.40 -8.61 -10.11
C VAL A 132 -9.56 -8.70 -11.09
N HIS A 133 -10.39 -9.73 -10.94
CA HIS A 133 -11.64 -9.88 -11.69
C HIS A 133 -12.83 -9.40 -10.89
N LEU A 134 -13.81 -8.83 -11.57
CA LEU A 134 -14.95 -8.16 -10.95
C LEU A 134 -16.26 -8.90 -11.23
N GLY A 135 -17.12 -8.99 -10.22
CA GLY A 135 -18.54 -9.31 -10.37
C GLY A 135 -19.37 -8.55 -9.32
N ALA A 136 -20.66 -8.87 -9.25
CA ALA A 136 -21.58 -8.30 -8.26
C ALA A 136 -22.16 -9.40 -7.36
N SER A 137 -22.39 -9.09 -6.08
CA SER A 137 -23.19 -9.94 -5.19
C SER A 137 -24.67 -9.64 -5.39
N THR A 138 -25.54 -10.55 -4.95
CA THR A 138 -27.00 -10.34 -4.91
C THR A 138 -27.42 -9.17 -4.00
N THR A 139 -26.53 -8.73 -3.12
CA THR A 139 -26.72 -7.61 -2.18
C THR A 139 -26.10 -6.29 -2.66
N GLY A 140 -25.55 -6.24 -3.88
CA GLY A 140 -24.95 -5.03 -4.46
C GLY A 140 -23.50 -4.74 -4.05
N GLY A 141 -22.76 -5.74 -3.57
CA GLY A 141 -21.32 -5.63 -3.31
C GLY A 141 -20.48 -5.98 -4.54
N LEU A 142 -19.26 -5.44 -4.62
CA LEU A 142 -18.27 -5.86 -5.62
C LEU A 142 -17.63 -7.17 -5.17
N VAL A 143 -17.62 -8.16 -6.05
CA VAL A 143 -17.08 -9.50 -5.79
C VAL A 143 -15.77 -9.69 -6.54
N PHE A 144 -14.74 -10.10 -5.82
CA PHE A 144 -13.40 -10.37 -6.33
C PHE A 144 -12.98 -11.79 -6.02
N GLU A 145 -12.07 -12.35 -6.83
CA GLU A 145 -11.32 -13.56 -6.48
C GLU A 145 -10.52 -13.31 -5.19
N LYS A 146 -10.57 -14.25 -4.25
CA LYS A 146 -9.88 -14.15 -2.97
C LYS A 146 -8.44 -14.56 -3.10
N PHE A 147 -7.56 -13.73 -2.54
CA PHE A 147 -6.13 -13.93 -2.44
C PHE A 147 -5.65 -13.62 -1.03
N GLU A 148 -4.42 -14.00 -0.74
CA GLU A 148 -3.78 -13.72 0.53
C GLU A 148 -3.18 -12.32 0.57
N THR A 149 -3.27 -11.68 1.74
CA THR A 149 -2.68 -10.36 1.98
C THR A 149 -1.23 -10.48 2.45
N ARG A 150 -0.49 -9.37 2.36
CA ARG A 150 0.93 -9.29 2.73
C ARG A 150 1.30 -9.95 4.07
N GLY A 151 0.46 -9.80 5.09
CA GLY A 151 0.75 -10.25 6.45
C GLY A 151 0.88 -11.76 6.57
N HIS A 152 0.16 -12.50 5.73
CA HIS A 152 0.19 -13.96 5.73
C HIS A 152 1.29 -14.51 4.82
N ILE A 153 1.65 -13.80 3.74
CA ILE A 153 2.50 -14.34 2.67
C ILE A 153 3.96 -13.89 2.73
N LEU A 154 4.24 -12.61 2.98
CA LEU A 154 5.61 -12.09 2.78
C LEU A 154 6.65 -12.78 3.67
N GLY A 155 6.28 -13.17 4.89
CA GLY A 155 7.17 -13.91 5.80
C GLY A 155 7.39 -15.38 5.42
N ARG A 156 6.61 -15.95 4.49
CA ARG A 156 6.71 -17.36 4.07
C ARG A 156 7.69 -17.56 2.91
N PHE A 157 8.04 -16.50 2.19
CA PHE A 157 8.91 -16.57 1.01
C PHE A 157 10.07 -15.58 1.13
N SER A 158 11.29 -16.07 0.92
CA SER A 158 12.51 -15.29 1.07
C SER A 158 13.48 -15.42 -0.10
N THR A 159 13.09 -16.13 -1.17
CA THR A 159 13.98 -16.34 -2.31
C THR A 159 13.92 -15.16 -3.28
N LEU A 160 15.09 -14.81 -3.82
CA LEU A 160 15.19 -13.78 -4.86
C LEU A 160 14.36 -14.14 -6.10
N ALA A 161 14.28 -15.42 -6.46
CA ALA A 161 13.45 -15.89 -7.57
C ALA A 161 11.96 -15.60 -7.35
N THR A 162 11.45 -15.71 -6.11
CA THR A 162 10.08 -15.34 -5.78
C THR A 162 9.87 -13.84 -5.92
N TYR A 163 10.76 -13.02 -5.36
CA TYR A 163 10.66 -11.57 -5.46
C TYR A 163 10.73 -11.10 -6.91
N LYS A 164 11.68 -11.60 -7.70
CA LYS A 164 11.78 -11.32 -9.14
C LYS A 164 10.46 -11.63 -9.86
N ARG A 165 9.85 -12.78 -9.57
CA ARG A 165 8.55 -13.17 -10.16
C ARG A 165 7.43 -12.19 -9.80
N TRP A 166 7.31 -11.83 -8.53
CA TRP A 166 6.31 -10.86 -8.07
C TRP A 166 6.50 -9.48 -8.70
N LEU A 167 7.76 -9.05 -8.85
CA LEU A 167 8.08 -7.80 -9.55
C LEU A 167 7.64 -7.86 -11.01
N LEU A 168 7.90 -8.94 -11.73
CA LEU A 168 7.44 -9.09 -13.12
C LEU A 168 5.91 -9.03 -13.22
N HIS A 169 5.18 -9.67 -12.31
CA HIS A 169 3.71 -9.59 -12.28
C HIS A 169 3.19 -8.18 -12.00
N LEU A 170 3.83 -7.46 -11.08
CA LEU A 170 3.52 -6.06 -10.81
C LEU A 170 3.73 -5.21 -12.07
N LEU A 171 4.85 -5.39 -12.77
CA LEU A 171 5.17 -4.63 -13.97
C LEU A 171 4.21 -4.96 -15.12
N ASP A 172 3.81 -6.21 -15.28
CA ASP A 172 2.80 -6.61 -16.26
C ASP A 172 1.42 -5.97 -15.94
N ALA A 173 1.05 -5.86 -14.66
CA ALA A 173 -0.16 -5.16 -14.23
C ALA A 173 -0.07 -3.65 -14.52
N LEU A 174 1.04 -2.99 -14.14
CA LEU A 174 1.24 -1.56 -14.39
C LEU A 174 1.26 -1.23 -15.89
N ALA A 175 1.98 -2.02 -16.70
CA ALA A 175 2.00 -1.84 -18.15
C ALA A 175 0.58 -1.91 -18.75
N THR A 176 -0.25 -2.84 -18.24
CA THR A 176 -1.65 -2.97 -18.68
C THR A 176 -2.49 -1.77 -18.27
N MET A 177 -2.33 -1.26 -17.04
CA MET A 177 -3.04 -0.06 -16.56
C MET A 177 -2.63 1.18 -17.35
N HIS A 178 -1.32 1.42 -17.50
CA HIS A 178 -0.76 2.57 -18.21
C HIS A 178 -1.19 2.57 -19.68
N ALA A 179 -1.17 1.41 -20.35
CA ALA A 179 -1.68 1.27 -21.72
C ALA A 179 -3.18 1.60 -21.85
N ALA A 180 -3.96 1.44 -20.77
CA ALA A 180 -5.37 1.83 -20.70
C ALA A 180 -5.59 3.29 -20.23
N GLY A 181 -4.51 4.07 -20.04
CA GLY A 181 -4.54 5.43 -19.52
C GLY A 181 -4.91 5.52 -18.04
N ILE A 182 -4.69 4.45 -17.28
CA ILE A 182 -4.98 4.36 -15.85
C ILE A 182 -3.67 4.45 -15.07
N VAL A 183 -3.54 5.50 -14.26
CA VAL A 183 -2.51 5.60 -13.22
C VAL A 183 -3.10 5.03 -11.94
N HIS A 184 -2.38 4.13 -11.25
CA HIS A 184 -2.88 3.46 -10.04
C HIS A 184 -3.04 4.44 -8.87
N ARG A 185 -2.05 5.33 -8.67
CA ARG A 185 -2.03 6.41 -7.66
C ARG A 185 -1.93 5.97 -6.20
N ASP A 186 -2.33 4.75 -5.86
CA ASP A 186 -2.20 4.20 -4.51
C ASP A 186 -1.39 2.90 -4.49
N LEU A 187 -0.25 2.87 -5.21
CA LEU A 187 0.53 1.65 -5.29
C LEU A 187 1.30 1.45 -3.97
N ARG A 188 1.01 0.35 -3.29
CA ARG A 188 1.59 -0.02 -2.00
C ARG A 188 1.45 -1.52 -1.79
N VAL A 189 2.26 -2.09 -0.91
CA VAL A 189 2.24 -3.55 -0.64
C VAL A 189 0.91 -4.03 -0.03
N GLU A 190 0.13 -3.15 0.60
CA GLU A 190 -1.25 -3.47 1.01
C GLU A 190 -2.18 -3.74 -0.17
N ASN A 191 -1.93 -3.12 -1.32
CA ASN A 191 -2.72 -3.26 -2.55
C ASN A 191 -2.12 -4.34 -3.47
N MET A 192 -1.25 -5.19 -2.91
CA MET A 192 -0.72 -6.39 -3.55
C MET A 192 -1.33 -7.62 -2.88
N LEU A 193 -1.95 -8.44 -3.72
CA LEU A 193 -2.56 -9.70 -3.35
C LEU A 193 -1.72 -10.85 -3.87
N PHE A 194 -1.62 -11.93 -3.11
CA PHE A 194 -0.71 -13.03 -3.40
C PHE A 194 -1.46 -14.37 -3.45
N GLY A 195 -1.01 -15.25 -4.35
CA GLY A 195 -1.38 -16.66 -4.31
C GLY A 195 -0.75 -17.34 -3.09
N GLU A 196 -1.44 -18.30 -2.48
CA GLU A 196 -0.97 -19.01 -1.29
C GLU A 196 0.38 -19.72 -1.50
N ASP A 197 0.62 -20.19 -2.73
CA ASP A 197 1.85 -20.85 -3.19
C ASP A 197 3.00 -19.87 -3.52
N GLY A 198 2.75 -18.56 -3.38
CA GLY A 198 3.69 -17.50 -3.74
C GLY A 198 3.97 -17.40 -5.25
N GLN A 199 3.23 -18.12 -6.10
CA GLN A 199 3.47 -18.12 -7.54
C GLN A 199 2.75 -17.00 -8.28
N ARG A 200 1.81 -16.30 -7.63
CA ARG A 200 1.04 -15.22 -8.27
C ARG A 200 1.04 -13.97 -7.39
N LEU A 201 1.15 -12.81 -8.05
CA LEU A 201 0.87 -11.50 -7.48
C LEU A 201 -0.19 -10.83 -8.36
N VAL A 202 -1.14 -10.16 -7.72
CA VAL A 202 -2.22 -9.39 -8.34
C VAL A 202 -2.27 -8.01 -7.71
N VAL A 203 -2.41 -6.96 -8.52
CA VAL A 203 -2.63 -5.59 -8.04
C VAL A 203 -4.14 -5.33 -7.90
N CYS A 204 -4.54 -4.73 -6.78
CA CYS A 204 -5.94 -4.40 -6.49
C CYS A 204 -6.12 -2.94 -6.08
N ASP A 205 -7.38 -2.54 -5.84
CA ASP A 205 -7.79 -1.22 -5.37
C ASP A 205 -7.52 -0.07 -6.38
N LEU A 206 -8.41 0.04 -7.37
CA LEU A 206 -8.34 1.03 -8.45
C LEU A 206 -9.18 2.29 -8.18
N GLU A 207 -9.47 2.58 -6.91
CA GLU A 207 -10.20 3.79 -6.51
C GLU A 207 -9.38 5.05 -6.82
N GLY A 208 -8.10 5.08 -6.43
CA GLY A 208 -7.07 6.08 -6.78
C GLY A 208 -7.36 7.54 -6.40
N ARG A 209 -8.55 7.87 -5.87
CA ARG A 209 -9.01 9.27 -5.66
C ARG A 209 -8.18 10.01 -4.60
N TRP A 210 -7.79 9.31 -3.55
CA TRP A 210 -6.99 9.84 -2.43
C TRP A 210 -5.72 9.03 -2.23
N GLY A 211 -5.11 8.60 -3.35
CA GLY A 211 -3.99 7.68 -3.32
C GLY A 211 -2.74 8.22 -2.63
N GLN A 212 -1.74 7.37 -2.56
CA GLN A 212 -0.41 7.63 -2.04
C GLN A 212 0.19 8.94 -2.61
N ARG A 213 0.79 9.74 -1.72
CA ARG A 213 1.48 11.00 -2.04
C ARG A 213 2.95 10.94 -1.60
N VAL A 214 3.62 9.84 -1.95
CA VAL A 214 5.00 9.56 -1.53
C VAL A 214 6.00 9.96 -2.62
N ALA A 215 5.61 9.92 -3.90
CA ALA A 215 6.41 10.47 -4.98
C ALA A 215 6.63 11.99 -4.78
N PRO A 216 7.88 12.51 -4.87
CA PRO A 216 8.23 13.89 -4.51
C PRO A 216 7.44 14.99 -5.24
N GLU A 217 7.05 14.73 -6.48
CA GLU A 217 6.30 15.66 -7.33
C GLU A 217 4.79 15.69 -7.02
N VAL A 218 4.28 14.69 -6.28
CA VAL A 218 2.85 14.60 -6.00
C VAL A 218 2.50 15.58 -4.88
N ALA A 219 1.85 16.68 -5.25
CA ALA A 219 1.49 17.75 -4.34
C ALA A 219 0.54 17.24 -3.26
N TRP A 220 0.61 17.76 -2.04
CA TRP A 220 -0.36 17.48 -0.96
C TRP A 220 -1.61 18.36 -1.08
N GLU A 221 -1.41 19.59 -1.55
CA GLU A 221 -2.45 20.60 -1.74
C GLU A 221 -2.95 20.54 -3.20
N GLY A 222 -3.73 19.50 -3.49
CA GLY A 222 -4.30 19.27 -4.82
C GLY A 222 -5.44 18.26 -4.80
N GLY A 223 -6.43 18.47 -5.68
CA GLY A 223 -7.48 17.47 -5.93
C GLY A 223 -6.95 16.27 -6.73
N PRO A 224 -7.80 15.25 -6.99
CA PRO A 224 -7.43 14.06 -7.77
C PRO A 224 -6.80 14.34 -9.14
N GLU A 225 -7.07 15.51 -9.73
CA GLU A 225 -6.59 15.90 -11.06
C GLU A 225 -5.35 16.81 -11.00
N ASP A 226 -5.19 17.59 -9.93
CA ASP A 226 -4.15 18.65 -9.84
C ASP A 226 -2.92 18.25 -9.02
N SER A 227 -2.92 17.04 -8.44
CA SER A 227 -1.86 16.63 -7.51
C SER A 227 -0.60 16.12 -8.21
N GLY A 228 -0.57 16.00 -9.54
CA GLY A 228 0.64 15.59 -10.27
C GLY A 228 0.89 14.08 -10.38
N TRP A 229 -0.09 13.23 -10.09
CA TRP A 229 0.04 11.78 -10.33
C TRP A 229 0.28 11.48 -11.82
N SER A 230 1.19 10.56 -12.08
CA SER A 230 1.58 10.13 -13.44
C SER A 230 2.02 8.66 -13.45
N GLU A 231 2.24 8.10 -14.63
CA GLU A 231 2.88 6.78 -14.76
C GLU A 231 4.24 6.73 -14.04
N ARG A 232 4.96 7.86 -13.99
CA ARG A 232 6.25 7.97 -13.29
C ARG A 232 6.10 8.00 -11.77
N SER A 233 4.98 8.50 -11.23
CA SER A 233 4.70 8.40 -9.79
C SER A 233 4.38 6.95 -9.41
N ASP A 234 3.66 6.20 -10.26
CA ASP A 234 3.45 4.76 -10.04
C ASP A 234 4.78 3.98 -10.06
N VAL A 235 5.72 4.34 -10.94
CA VAL A 235 7.08 3.73 -10.95
C VAL A 235 7.82 4.02 -9.64
N TYR A 236 7.71 5.24 -9.12
CA TYR A 236 8.31 5.57 -7.82
C TYR A 236 7.72 4.71 -6.70
N ASP A 237 6.38 4.61 -6.66
CA ASP A 237 5.67 3.78 -5.69
C ASP A 237 5.99 2.29 -5.85
N ALA A 238 6.27 1.82 -7.08
CA ALA A 238 6.72 0.46 -7.34
C ALA A 238 8.04 0.19 -6.61
N GLY A 239 8.98 1.14 -6.62
CA GLY A 239 10.22 1.10 -5.83
C GLY A 239 9.96 0.96 -4.33
N ALA A 240 9.00 1.72 -3.79
CA ALA A 240 8.56 1.59 -2.41
C ALA A 240 7.94 0.21 -2.12
N CYS A 241 7.21 -0.36 -3.09
CA CYS A 241 6.68 -1.71 -2.97
C CYS A 241 7.78 -2.78 -2.96
N ILE A 242 8.85 -2.64 -3.75
CA ILE A 242 9.99 -3.56 -3.70
C ILE A 242 10.58 -3.59 -2.28
N LYS A 243 10.79 -2.40 -1.68
CA LYS A 243 11.24 -2.29 -0.28
C LYS A 243 10.28 -3.00 0.66
N GLY A 244 8.97 -2.72 0.54
CA GLY A 244 7.95 -3.35 1.37
C GLY A 244 7.92 -4.87 1.23
N MET A 245 8.14 -5.43 0.05
CA MET A 245 8.19 -6.88 -0.16
C MET A 245 9.45 -7.50 0.45
N VAL A 246 10.63 -6.94 0.15
CA VAL A 246 11.92 -7.48 0.62
C VAL A 246 12.00 -7.52 2.15
N TYR A 247 11.43 -6.52 2.81
CA TYR A 247 11.44 -6.48 4.27
C TYR A 247 10.15 -6.98 4.93
N ALA A 248 9.26 -7.64 4.18
CA ALA A 248 7.95 -8.08 4.70
C ALA A 248 7.17 -6.95 5.44
N ASN A 249 7.26 -5.73 4.91
CA ASN A 249 6.69 -4.50 5.45
C ASN A 249 7.24 -4.10 6.83
N ALA A 250 8.50 -4.47 7.10
CA ALA A 250 9.28 -4.03 8.25
C ALA A 250 10.40 -3.04 7.84
N PRO A 251 10.70 -2.01 8.63
CA PRO A 251 9.84 -1.49 9.68
C PRO A 251 8.58 -0.87 9.06
N ILE A 252 7.50 -0.78 9.84
CA ILE A 252 6.21 -0.20 9.40
C ILE A 252 6.32 1.34 9.21
N THR A 253 7.53 1.90 9.33
CA THR A 253 7.84 3.32 9.29
C THR A 253 8.76 3.64 8.09
N PRO A 254 8.34 4.52 7.16
CA PRO A 254 9.21 4.97 6.06
C PRO A 254 10.40 5.85 6.51
N GLN A 255 10.50 6.19 7.78
CA GLN A 255 11.50 7.09 8.35
C GLN A 255 12.82 6.39 8.69
N VAL A 256 12.86 5.07 8.57
CA VAL A 256 14.12 4.33 8.62
C VAL A 256 14.54 4.02 7.20
N GLU A 257 15.66 4.61 6.80
CA GLU A 257 16.26 4.28 5.53
C GLU A 257 16.93 2.91 5.63
N TRP A 258 16.35 1.93 4.96
CA TRP A 258 16.95 0.62 4.76
C TRP A 258 17.32 0.49 3.29
N PRO A 259 18.62 0.45 2.95
CA PRO A 259 19.04 0.24 1.59
C PRO A 259 18.68 -1.18 1.18
N VAL A 260 17.97 -1.32 0.07
CA VAL A 260 17.63 -2.64 -0.46
C VAL A 260 18.92 -3.40 -0.74
N PRO A 261 19.02 -4.66 -0.28
CA PRO A 261 20.20 -5.48 -0.56
C PRO A 261 20.33 -5.74 -2.06
N GLU A 262 21.58 -5.96 -2.50
CA GLU A 262 21.82 -6.54 -3.81
C GLU A 262 21.08 -7.88 -3.94
N PRO A 263 20.60 -8.24 -5.14
CA PRO A 263 20.77 -7.52 -6.41
C PRO A 263 19.67 -6.50 -6.74
N LEU A 264 18.70 -6.27 -5.84
CA LEU A 264 17.51 -5.43 -6.11
C LEU A 264 17.74 -3.92 -5.91
N ARG A 265 18.94 -3.53 -5.46
CA ARG A 265 19.26 -2.14 -5.11
C ARG A 265 19.12 -1.22 -6.32
N ARG A 266 19.67 -1.63 -7.45
CA ARG A 266 19.72 -0.83 -8.68
C ARG A 266 18.32 -0.45 -9.17
N GLU A 267 17.39 -1.40 -9.13
CA GLU A 267 16.00 -1.23 -9.57
C GLU A 267 15.28 -0.25 -8.65
N VAL A 268 15.43 -0.40 -7.34
CA VAL A 268 14.81 0.50 -6.35
C VAL A 268 15.35 1.91 -6.48
N GLU A 269 16.67 2.08 -6.57
CA GLU A 269 17.30 3.39 -6.74
C GLU A 269 16.88 4.08 -8.04
N ALA A 270 16.73 3.32 -9.13
CA ALA A 270 16.24 3.87 -10.40
C ALA A 270 14.77 4.32 -10.31
N CYS A 271 13.90 3.53 -9.65
CA CYS A 271 12.50 3.87 -9.43
C CYS A 271 12.33 5.11 -8.57
N MET A 272 13.13 5.22 -7.49
CA MET A 272 12.96 6.25 -6.46
C MET A 272 13.75 7.54 -6.71
N ARG A 273 14.10 7.84 -7.97
CA ARG A 273 14.76 9.10 -8.33
C ARG A 273 13.83 10.28 -8.09
N GLU A 274 14.39 11.38 -7.58
CA GLU A 274 13.65 12.61 -7.27
C GLU A 274 12.90 13.16 -8.50
N SER A 275 13.59 13.32 -9.64
CA SER A 275 12.96 13.74 -10.90
C SER A 275 12.17 12.58 -11.54
N PRO A 276 10.89 12.79 -11.88
CA PRO A 276 10.05 11.78 -12.57
C PRO A 276 10.63 11.32 -13.90
N GLU A 277 11.24 12.23 -14.67
CA GLU A 277 11.82 11.98 -15.98
C GLU A 277 13.08 11.13 -15.91
N ALA A 278 13.75 11.14 -14.76
CA ALA A 278 14.93 10.34 -14.52
C ALA A 278 14.59 8.88 -14.17
N ARG A 279 13.34 8.57 -13.82
CA ARG A 279 12.90 7.19 -13.51
C ARG A 279 12.82 6.37 -14.80
N PRO A 280 12.94 5.03 -14.75
CA PRO A 280 12.66 4.18 -15.91
C PRO A 280 11.16 4.20 -16.26
N ILE A 281 10.80 3.96 -17.51
CA ILE A 281 9.41 3.55 -17.82
C ILE A 281 9.20 2.10 -17.41
N VAL A 282 7.95 1.64 -17.31
CA VAL A 282 7.64 0.26 -16.90
C VAL A 282 8.37 -0.79 -17.75
N GLY A 283 8.48 -0.56 -19.07
CA GLY A 283 9.23 -1.45 -19.97
C GLY A 283 10.73 -1.54 -19.64
N GLU A 284 11.38 -0.39 -19.41
CA GLU A 284 12.80 -0.35 -19.02
C GLU A 284 13.03 -1.01 -17.66
N LEU A 285 12.13 -0.77 -16.70
CA LEU A 285 12.19 -1.40 -15.38
C LEU A 285 12.01 -2.93 -15.48
N ARG A 286 11.18 -3.41 -16.41
CA ARG A 286 11.00 -4.83 -16.70
C ARG A 286 12.29 -5.46 -17.18
N GLU A 287 12.98 -4.83 -18.13
CA GLU A 287 14.29 -5.29 -18.61
C GLU A 287 15.33 -5.34 -17.48
N MET A 288 15.34 -4.34 -16.59
CA MET A 288 16.21 -4.35 -15.41
C MET A 288 15.92 -5.54 -14.50
N VAL A 289 14.65 -5.78 -14.17
CA VAL A 289 14.24 -6.91 -13.33
C VAL A 289 14.54 -8.25 -13.98
N GLU A 290 14.33 -8.39 -15.30
CA GLU A 290 14.65 -9.59 -16.06
C GLU A 290 16.15 -9.91 -16.04
N ALA A 291 17.02 -8.89 -16.03
CA ALA A 291 18.46 -9.04 -15.97
C ALA A 291 19.00 -9.49 -14.59
N ILE A 292 18.18 -9.48 -13.53
CA ILE A 292 18.60 -9.94 -12.20
C ILE A 292 18.94 -11.43 -12.25
N ASP A 293 20.19 -11.78 -11.92
CA ASP A 293 20.60 -13.17 -11.77
C ASP A 293 20.05 -13.73 -10.45
N VAL A 294 19.30 -14.83 -10.54
CA VAL A 294 18.68 -15.52 -9.39
C VAL A 294 19.48 -16.72 -8.92
N PHE A 295 20.55 -17.10 -9.64
CA PHE A 295 21.34 -18.29 -9.35
C PHE A 295 22.67 -17.98 -8.68
N GLY A 296 23.26 -16.81 -8.94
CA GLY A 296 24.52 -16.39 -8.32
C GLY A 296 25.74 -17.16 -8.81
#